data_AF-A0A6P7GZX1-F1
#
_entry.id   AF-A0A6P7GZX1-F1
#
_cell.length_a   1.000
_cell.length_b   1.000
_cell.length_c   1.000
_cell.angle_alpha   90.00
_cell.angle_beta   90.00
_cell.angle_gamma   90.00
#
_symmetry.space_group_name_H-M   'P 1'
#
loop_
_entity.id
_entity.type
_entity.pdbx_description
1 polymer ?
#
loop_
_entity_poly.entity_id
_entity_poly.type
_entity_poly.pdbx_seq_one_letter_code
_entity_poly.pdbx_strand_id
1 'polypeptide(L)'
;MPFPSRHFETCIVGSKAFFWVVRDIGQFRKIQSNMFWYDYKTDEWSQQYKFPIADKSYKCCNYLDTFLILSIDEMCAFLFKENRGWRKLKLAFPPLEFSHDIRYIQTQYIISKYITEQIYKYTLFAYKDRLYLKGVV
;
A
#
# COMPACT_ATOMS: atom_id res chain seq x y z
N MET A 1 5.93 20.58 5.72
CA MET A 1 4.80 19.65 5.51
C MET A 1 3.51 20.41 5.85
N PRO A 2 2.55 20.53 4.92
CA PRO A 2 1.37 21.37 5.05
C PRO A 2 0.30 20.82 6.00
N PHE A 3 0.40 19.53 6.36
CA PHE A 3 -0.59 18.88 7.21
C PHE A 3 0.07 18.25 8.44
N PRO A 4 -0.47 18.51 9.64
CA PRO A 4 0.06 17.92 10.87
C PRO A 4 -0.21 16.41 10.88
N SER A 5 0.85 15.61 10.88
CA SER A 5 0.79 14.16 10.97
C SER A 5 1.89 13.65 11.91
N ARG A 6 1.58 12.59 12.64
CA ARG A 6 2.53 11.80 13.41
C ARG A 6 2.30 10.35 13.02
N HIS A 7 3.37 9.62 12.73
CA HIS A 7 3.34 8.25 12.19
C HIS A 7 2.70 8.20 10.80
N PHE A 8 3.55 8.19 9.78
CA PHE A 8 3.13 8.05 8.39
C PHE A 8 4.07 7.08 7.69
N GLU A 9 3.54 6.38 6.69
CA GLU A 9 4.34 5.68 5.71
C GLU A 9 4.60 6.60 4.52
N THR A 10 5.71 6.34 3.81
CA THR A 10 6.06 7.09 2.61
C THR A 10 6.37 6.14 1.47
N CYS A 11 6.07 6.60 0.26
CA CYS A 11 6.47 5.92 -0.95
C CYS A 11 6.83 6.96 -2.02
N ILE A 12 7.92 6.71 -2.73
CA ILE A 12 8.32 7.55 -3.87
C ILE A 12 7.80 6.89 -5.16
N VAL A 13 7.11 7.67 -5.99
CA VAL A 13 6.61 7.24 -7.31
C VAL A 13 6.87 8.36 -8.30
N GLY A 14 7.78 8.14 -9.26
CA GLY A 14 8.22 9.19 -10.18
C GLY A 14 8.81 10.39 -9.44
N SER A 15 8.29 11.60 -9.70
CA SER A 15 8.67 12.85 -9.04
C SER A 15 7.98 13.11 -7.70
N LYS A 16 7.08 12.23 -7.26
CA LYS A 16 6.20 12.48 -6.13
C LYS A 16 6.55 11.60 -4.95
N ALA A 17 6.77 12.23 -3.80
CA ALA A 17 6.82 11.57 -2.50
C ALA A 17 5.41 11.56 -1.90
N PHE A 18 4.82 10.38 -1.80
CA PHE A 18 3.52 10.16 -1.20
C PHE A 18 3.66 9.94 0.29
N PHE A 19 2.83 10.61 1.07
CA PHE A 19 2.74 10.52 2.52
C PHE A 19 1.37 9.95 2.90
N TRP A 20 1.40 8.79 3.55
CA TRP A 20 0.24 8.06 4.00
C TRP A 20 0.17 8.10 5.52
N VAL A 21 -0.85 8.75 6.08
CA VAL A 21 -0.96 8.86 7.54
C VAL A 21 -1.46 7.53 8.11
N VAL A 22 -0.61 6.86 8.89
CA VAL A 22 -0.92 5.60 9.59
C VAL A 22 -1.23 5.96 11.04
N ARG A 23 -2.51 6.06 11.39
CA ARG A 23 -2.86 6.25 12.80
C ARG A 23 -2.94 4.91 13.52
N ASP A 24 -2.02 4.72 14.45
CA ASP A 24 -2.18 3.77 15.54
C ASP A 24 -3.22 4.30 16.54
N ILE A 25 -4.08 3.40 17.01
CA ILE A 25 -5.30 3.75 17.75
C ILE A 25 -4.99 3.72 19.25
N GLY A 26 -4.78 4.90 19.84
CA GLY A 26 -5.16 5.10 21.24
C GLY A 26 -6.69 5.20 21.35
N GLN A 27 -7.27 4.79 22.49
CA GLN A 27 -8.72 4.66 22.74
C GLN A 27 -9.57 5.92 22.43
N PHE A 28 -8.96 7.09 22.20
CA PHE A 28 -9.65 8.37 22.03
C PHE A 28 -9.42 9.04 20.66
N ARG A 29 -8.85 8.36 19.64
CA ARG A 29 -8.51 8.99 18.36
C ARG A 29 -9.28 8.41 17.17
N LYS A 30 -9.94 9.30 16.43
CA LYS A 30 -10.58 9.00 15.13
C LYS A 30 -9.51 8.59 14.12
N ILE A 31 -9.67 7.43 13.49
CA ILE A 31 -8.81 6.97 12.38
C ILE A 31 -8.97 7.96 11.22
N GLN A 32 -7.87 8.58 10.81
CA GLN A 32 -7.83 9.44 9.64
C GLN A 32 -6.89 8.80 8.64
N SER A 33 -7.48 8.16 7.63
CA SER A 33 -6.78 7.53 6.51
C SER A 33 -6.62 8.56 5.39
N ASN A 34 -5.72 9.53 5.59
CA ASN A 34 -5.49 10.60 4.62
C ASN A 34 -4.14 10.40 3.92
N MET A 35 -4.11 10.76 2.64
CA MET A 35 -2.92 10.75 1.80
C MET A 35 -2.69 12.14 1.21
N PHE A 36 -1.44 12.54 1.07
CA PHE A 36 -1.03 13.69 0.26
C PHE A 36 0.35 13.42 -0.30
N TRP A 37 0.78 14.20 -1.28
CA TRP A 37 2.09 14.06 -1.89
C TRP A 37 2.81 15.40 -2.02
N TYR A 38 4.12 15.30 -2.18
CA TYR A 38 5.02 16.41 -2.51
C TYR A 38 5.72 16.08 -3.83
N ASP A 39 5.66 16.98 -4.81
CA ASP A 39 6.42 16.87 -6.05
C ASP A 39 7.71 17.67 -5.92
N TYR A 40 8.85 16.96 -5.87
CA TYR A 40 10.15 17.61 -5.69
C TYR A 40 10.67 18.29 -6.97
N LYS A 41 10.01 18.12 -8.12
CA LYS A 41 10.35 18.84 -9.35
C LYS A 41 9.66 20.19 -9.44
N THR A 42 8.41 20.28 -8.99
CA THR A 42 7.63 21.53 -9.02
C THR A 42 7.65 22.28 -7.68
N ASP A 43 8.17 21.65 -6.62
CA ASP A 43 8.15 22.15 -5.25
C ASP A 43 6.71 22.37 -4.72
N GLU A 44 5.78 21.52 -5.17
CA GLU A 44 4.35 21.66 -4.85
C GLU A 44 3.87 20.55 -3.93
N TRP A 45 2.96 20.92 -3.03
CA TRP A 45 2.21 19.98 -2.20
C TRP A 45 0.81 19.78 -2.76
N SER A 46 0.33 18.56 -2.70
CA SER A 46 -1.05 18.25 -3.03
C SER A 46 -2.03 18.67 -1.93
N GLN A 47 -3.31 18.74 -2.29
CA GLN A 47 -4.38 18.64 -1.30
C GLN A 47 -4.40 17.27 -0.59
N GLN A 48 -5.18 17.16 0.49
CA GLN A 48 -5.43 15.86 1.12
C GLN A 48 -6.45 15.04 0.35
N TYR A 49 -6.16 13.76 0.20
CA TYR A 49 -7.08 12.76 -0.36
C TYR A 49 -7.46 11.78 0.73
N LYS A 50 -8.77 11.67 0.97
CA LYS A 50 -9.32 10.69 1.90
C LYS A 50 -9.30 9.31 1.26
N PHE A 51 -8.86 8.30 1.99
CA PHE A 51 -8.91 6.92 1.57
C PHE A 51 -10.28 6.30 1.86
N PRO A 52 -10.77 5.39 1.01
CA PRO A 52 -12.13 4.88 1.10
C PRO A 52 -12.36 3.92 2.28
N ILE A 53 -11.31 3.35 2.89
CA ILE A 53 -11.43 2.32 3.92
C ILE A 53 -10.65 2.71 5.18
N ALA A 54 -11.07 2.21 6.35
CA ALA A 54 -10.26 2.25 7.56
C ALA A 54 -9.76 0.84 7.85
N ASP A 55 -8.45 0.66 7.82
CA ASP A 55 -7.73 -0.56 8.15
C ASP A 55 -6.59 -0.17 9.10
N LYS A 56 -6.13 -1.15 9.87
CA LYS A 56 -4.99 -1.02 10.79
C LYS A 56 -3.68 -1.39 10.10
N SER A 57 -3.75 -2.24 9.09
CA SER A 57 -2.58 -2.91 8.51
C SER A 57 -2.41 -2.53 7.04
N TYR A 58 -1.87 -1.34 6.79
CA TYR A 58 -1.54 -0.87 5.45
C TYR A 58 -0.05 -1.00 5.13
N LYS A 59 0.25 -1.22 3.85
CA LYS A 59 1.59 -1.01 3.27
C LYS A 59 1.48 -0.26 1.96
N CYS A 60 2.36 0.70 1.72
CA CYS A 60 2.41 1.42 0.45
C CYS A 60 3.61 1.02 -0.42
N CYS A 61 3.44 1.10 -1.75
CA CYS A 61 4.49 0.80 -2.71
C CYS A 61 4.30 1.50 -4.07
N ASN A 62 5.37 1.52 -4.86
CA ASN A 62 5.31 1.89 -6.27
C ASN A 62 4.92 0.66 -7.10
N TYR A 63 3.85 0.77 -7.87
CA TYR A 63 3.41 -0.25 -8.82
C TYR A 63 3.13 0.38 -10.18
N LEU A 64 3.95 0.04 -11.19
CA LEU A 64 3.83 0.56 -12.57
C LEU A 64 3.69 2.10 -12.58
N ASP A 65 4.62 2.78 -11.90
CA ASP A 65 4.65 4.24 -11.73
C ASP A 65 3.37 4.84 -11.16
N THR A 66 2.64 4.04 -10.39
CA THR A 66 1.42 4.43 -9.70
C THR A 66 1.53 4.09 -8.23
N PHE A 67 1.11 5.01 -7.36
CA PHE A 67 1.06 4.76 -5.93
C PHE A 67 0.00 3.71 -5.61
N LEU A 68 0.42 2.68 -4.87
CA LEU A 68 -0.40 1.56 -4.45
C LEU A 68 -0.39 1.43 -2.93
N ILE A 69 -1.56 1.18 -2.35
CA ILE A 69 -1.72 0.75 -0.95
C ILE A 69 -2.26 -0.67 -0.93
N LEU A 70 -1.59 -1.55 -0.20
CA LEU A 70 -2.08 -2.87 0.17
C LEU A 70 -2.71 -2.80 1.56
N SER A 71 -3.96 -3.27 1.65
CA SER A 71 -4.65 -3.60 2.89
C SER A 71 -4.44 -5.08 3.16
N ILE A 72 -3.76 -5.38 4.26
CA ILE A 72 -3.43 -6.76 4.65
C ILE A 72 -4.67 -7.43 5.25
N ASP A 73 -5.48 -6.68 6.00
CA ASP A 73 -6.63 -7.24 6.69
C ASP A 73 -7.77 -7.56 5.69
N GLU A 74 -7.98 -6.69 4.70
CA GLU A 74 -8.98 -6.90 3.64
C GLU A 74 -8.43 -7.67 2.42
N MET A 75 -7.15 -8.08 2.45
CA MET A 75 -6.48 -8.80 1.36
C MET A 75 -6.73 -8.14 -0.02
N CYS A 76 -6.62 -6.82 -0.09
CA CYS A 76 -6.89 -6.08 -1.32
C CYS A 76 -5.95 -4.89 -1.49
N ALA A 77 -5.77 -4.45 -2.73
CA ALA A 77 -4.91 -3.31 -3.05
C ALA A 77 -5.72 -2.15 -3.63
N PHE A 78 -5.19 -0.94 -3.51
CA PHE A 78 -5.79 0.29 -3.98
C PHE A 78 -4.77 1.10 -4.75
N LEU A 79 -5.08 1.44 -5.99
CA LEU A 79 -4.29 2.38 -6.78
C LEU A 79 -4.84 3.78 -6.61
N PHE A 80 -3.93 4.75 -6.49
CA PHE A 80 -4.29 6.16 -6.50
C PHE A 80 -3.94 6.80 -7.84
N LYS A 81 -4.90 7.53 -8.42
CA LYS A 81 -4.68 8.45 -9.53
C LYS A 81 -5.37 9.76 -9.22
N GLU A 82 -4.66 10.89 -9.25
CA GLU A 82 -5.20 12.19 -8.85
C GLU A 82 -6.55 12.52 -9.50
N ASN A 83 -6.67 12.32 -10.82
CA ASN A 83 -7.88 12.64 -11.58
C ASN A 83 -9.02 11.62 -11.39
N ARG A 84 -8.76 10.43 -10.83
CA ARG A 84 -9.74 9.34 -10.71
C ARG A 84 -9.97 8.88 -9.27
N GLY A 85 -9.20 9.40 -8.33
CA GLY A 85 -9.18 8.93 -6.94
C GLY A 85 -8.65 7.50 -6.80
N TRP A 86 -9.23 6.77 -5.86
CA TRP A 86 -8.83 5.42 -5.49
C TRP A 86 -9.55 4.36 -6.32
N ARG A 87 -8.79 3.40 -6.84
CA ARG A 87 -9.33 2.22 -7.54
C ARG A 87 -8.92 0.96 -6.81
N LYS A 88 -9.89 0.20 -6.31
CA LYS A 88 -9.66 -1.13 -5.72
C LYS A 88 -9.19 -2.11 -6.81
N LEU A 89 -8.15 -2.86 -6.51
CA LEU A 89 -7.63 -3.97 -7.31
C LEU A 89 -7.96 -5.29 -6.63
N LYS A 90 -8.36 -6.27 -7.43
CA LYS A 90 -8.51 -7.65 -6.98
C LYS A 90 -7.14 -8.31 -6.95
N LEU A 91 -6.74 -8.83 -5.80
CA LEU A 91 -5.54 -9.66 -5.68
C LEU A 91 -5.84 -11.06 -6.21
N ALA A 92 -4.89 -11.59 -6.97
CA ALA A 92 -4.88 -13.00 -7.33
C ALA A 92 -4.05 -13.77 -6.29
N PHE A 93 -4.48 -14.99 -5.98
CA PHE A 93 -3.68 -15.91 -5.18
C PHE A 93 -3.07 -16.92 -6.14
N PRO A 94 -1.73 -17.07 -6.19
CA PRO A 94 -1.13 -18.03 -7.09
C PRO A 94 -1.58 -19.44 -6.70
N PRO A 95 -1.93 -20.30 -7.67
CA PRO A 95 -2.09 -21.73 -7.39
C PRO A 95 -0.78 -22.28 -6.85
N LEU A 96 -0.85 -23.26 -5.94
CA LEU A 96 0.30 -23.85 -5.26
C LEU A 96 1.40 -24.35 -6.23
N GLU A 97 1.02 -24.67 -7.47
CA GLU A 97 1.88 -25.22 -8.53
C GLU A 97 2.72 -24.17 -9.28
N PHE A 98 2.42 -22.87 -9.19
CA PHE A 98 3.11 -21.81 -9.96
C PHE A 98 4.46 -21.36 -9.37
N SER A 99 5.04 -22.13 -8.45
CA SER A 99 6.22 -21.70 -7.70
C SER A 99 7.52 -21.62 -8.52
N HIS A 100 7.56 -22.17 -9.74
CA HIS A 100 8.82 -22.33 -10.50
C HIS A 100 8.98 -21.39 -11.71
N ASP A 101 7.92 -20.73 -12.18
CA ASP A 101 7.91 -20.02 -13.47
C ASP A 101 7.77 -18.49 -13.38
N ILE A 102 7.75 -17.94 -12.16
CA ILE A 102 7.60 -16.49 -11.94
C ILE A 102 8.97 -15.83 -12.16
N ARG A 103 9.23 -15.42 -13.41
CA ARG A 103 10.34 -14.51 -13.73
C ARG A 103 10.04 -13.14 -13.11
N TYR A 104 10.88 -12.80 -12.14
CA TYR A 104 10.78 -11.69 -11.20
C TYR A 104 10.71 -10.31 -11.86
N ILE A 105 9.61 -9.58 -11.68
CA ILE A 105 9.67 -8.13 -11.47
C ILE A 105 9.47 -7.94 -9.96
N GLN A 106 10.60 -7.87 -9.26
CA GLN A 106 10.72 -8.08 -7.83
C GLN A 106 10.42 -6.79 -7.07
N THR A 107 9.14 -6.51 -6.79
CA THR A 107 8.80 -5.66 -5.64
C THR A 107 8.41 -6.57 -4.48
N GLN A 108 9.39 -7.29 -3.94
CA GLN A 108 9.18 -8.13 -2.75
C GLN A 108 8.96 -7.25 -1.53
N TYR A 109 7.73 -7.24 -1.02
CA TYR A 109 7.42 -6.73 0.31
C TYR A 109 7.25 -7.90 1.25
N ILE A 110 8.14 -8.07 2.23
CA ILE A 110 7.93 -9.00 3.34
C ILE A 110 7.06 -8.30 4.36
N ILE A 111 5.85 -8.82 4.56
CA ILE A 111 4.90 -8.27 5.52
C ILE A 111 4.65 -9.31 6.60
N SER A 112 5.09 -9.03 7.82
CA SER A 112 4.86 -9.89 8.99
C SER A 112 3.59 -9.48 9.73
N LYS A 113 2.64 -10.40 9.92
CA LYS A 113 1.47 -10.22 10.80
C LYS A 113 1.46 -11.27 11.91
N TYR A 114 1.23 -10.83 13.15
CA TYR A 114 1.01 -11.70 14.30
C TYR A 114 -0.49 -11.97 14.44
N ILE A 115 -0.93 -13.22 14.29
CA ILE A 115 -2.35 -13.58 14.52
C ILE A 115 -2.52 -14.49 15.75
N THR A 116 -1.53 -15.31 16.11
CA THR A 116 -1.58 -16.22 17.28
C THR A 116 -0.19 -16.86 17.36
N GLU A 117 0.80 -16.19 17.96
CA GLU A 117 2.24 -16.60 18.03
C GLU A 117 2.95 -16.93 16.69
N GLN A 118 2.23 -17.01 15.57
CA GLN A 118 2.72 -17.30 14.23
C GLN A 118 2.92 -16.01 13.43
N ILE A 119 4.07 -15.91 12.78
CA ILE A 119 4.46 -14.80 11.92
C ILE A 119 4.06 -15.15 10.48
N TYR A 120 2.97 -14.58 10.01
CA TYR A 120 2.58 -14.72 8.61
C TYR A 120 3.39 -13.74 7.76
N LYS A 121 4.19 -14.25 6.81
CA LYS A 121 4.95 -13.42 5.86
C LYS A 121 4.24 -13.38 4.52
N TYR A 122 3.72 -12.23 4.13
CA TYR A 122 3.19 -12.05 2.78
C TYR A 122 4.27 -11.52 1.85
N THR A 123 4.20 -11.91 0.57
CA THR A 123 4.94 -11.33 -0.54
C THR A 123 3.96 -10.87 -1.61
N LEU A 124 4.00 -9.59 -1.93
CA LEU A 124 3.29 -9.01 -3.07
C LEU A 124 4.19 -9.08 -4.31
N PHE A 125 3.67 -9.48 -5.47
CA PHE A 125 4.42 -9.42 -6.73
C PHE A 125 3.48 -9.24 -7.92
N ALA A 126 4.03 -8.71 -9.01
CA ALA A 126 3.30 -8.46 -10.25
C ALA A 126 3.69 -9.51 -11.30
N TYR A 127 2.72 -10.05 -12.03
CA TYR A 127 2.99 -10.89 -13.20
C TYR A 127 1.89 -10.71 -14.25
N LYS A 128 2.27 -10.36 -15.49
CA LYS A 128 1.36 -9.85 -16.52
C LYS A 128 0.56 -8.65 -15.94
N ASP A 129 -0.73 -8.56 -16.23
CA ASP A 129 -1.61 -7.47 -15.75
C ASP A 129 -2.26 -7.75 -14.39
N ARG A 130 -1.66 -8.63 -13.57
CA ARG A 130 -2.22 -9.06 -12.28
C ARG A 130 -1.24 -8.89 -11.13
N LEU A 131 -1.82 -8.55 -9.97
CA LEU A 131 -1.12 -8.43 -8.71
C LEU A 131 -1.40 -9.68 -7.87
N TYR A 132 -0.34 -10.33 -7.39
CA TYR A 132 -0.42 -11.57 -6.64
C TYR A 132 0.04 -11.36 -5.21
N LEU A 133 -0.65 -12.01 -4.28
CA LEU A 133 -0.27 -12.08 -2.87
C LEU A 133 0.01 -13.54 -2.51
N LYS A 134 1.24 -13.84 -2.12
CA LYS A 134 1.64 -15.16 -1.61
C LYS A 134 1.93 -15.06 -0.12
N GLY A 135 1.23 -15.85 0.68
CA GLY A 135 1.58 -16.06 2.09
C GLY A 135 2.64 -17.14 2.23
N VAL A 136 3.55 -16.97 3.18
CA VAL A 136 4.42 -18.00 3.72
C VAL A 136 4.08 -18.09 5.21
N VAL A 137 3.62 -19.28 5.62
CA VAL A 137 3.42 -19.66 7.03
C VAL A 137 4.74 -20.14 7.60
#